data_AF-A0A4Y6KNA1-F1
#
_entry.id   AF-A0A4Y6KNA1-F1
#
_cell.length_a   1.000
_cell.length_b   1.000
_cell.length_c   1.000
_cell.angle_alpha   90.00
_cell.angle_beta   90.00
_cell.angle_gamma   90.00
#
_symmetry.space_group_name_H-M   'P 1'
#
loop_
_entity.id
_entity.type
_entity.pdbx_description
1 polymer ?
#
loop_
_entity_poly.entity_id
_entity_poly.type
_entity_poly.pdbx_seq_one_letter_code
_entity_poly.pdbx_strand_id
1 'polypeptide(L)'
;MSQHEVQRKLGRCLIRLQQYECLAKALVTAGKIEGPVSAIENIQAQRRAAAARQTLGQLVGTLTDATVVPVRPESASSAEDSKFANLTEAWVHMDFSLEVGGDKHTQIVTELSRLVELRNRLVHHFIQDHDIWTEQGCLSAQAQLDRSFEQIDQRYQELRTWAQSIIAAKQRLAAFAATKVFDNLIHGIGPDGAVDWSGSTIVLLLREAEARFARNGWALLADATKLIQAESPDHTPQRYGCQTWRQVLHESGLFSIRKEVIGNGRPNIIWFQSR
;
A
#
# COMPACT_ATOMS: atom_id res chain seq x y z
N MET A 1 -11.31 2.73 51.80
CA MET A 1 -10.21 2.17 50.97
C MET A 1 -10.71 1.43 49.72
N SER A 2 -11.81 0.68 49.80
CA SER A 2 -12.36 -0.09 48.67
C SER A 2 -12.74 0.74 47.43
N GLN A 3 -13.34 1.93 47.60
CA GLN A 3 -13.76 2.79 46.48
C GLN A 3 -12.57 3.39 45.69
N HIS A 4 -11.49 3.78 46.38
CA HIS A 4 -10.27 4.28 45.72
C HIS A 4 -9.66 3.21 44.82
N GLU A 5 -9.69 1.95 45.25
CA GLU A 5 -9.16 0.84 44.47
C GLU A 5 -10.01 0.55 43.23
N VAL A 6 -11.34 0.67 43.34
CA VAL A 6 -12.26 0.62 42.19
C VAL A 6 -11.91 1.71 41.18
N GLN A 7 -11.77 2.96 41.62
CA GLN A 7 -11.42 4.10 40.74
C GLN A 7 -10.07 3.89 40.05
N ARG A 8 -9.06 3.42 40.79
CA ARG A 8 -7.73 3.10 40.25
C ARG A 8 -7.79 2.02 39.17
N LYS A 9 -8.51 0.92 39.42
CA LYS A 9 -8.68 -0.18 38.46
C LYS A 9 -9.49 0.24 37.23
N LEU A 10 -10.52 1.06 37.41
CA LEU A 10 -11.30 1.63 36.30
C LEU A 10 -10.39 2.50 35.41
N GLY A 11 -9.59 3.39 36.02
CA GLY A 11 -8.61 4.21 35.29
C GLY A 11 -7.61 3.35 34.51
N ARG A 12 -7.11 2.26 35.10
CA ARG A 12 -6.23 1.30 34.41
C ARG A 12 -6.89 0.70 33.16
N CYS A 13 -8.15 0.27 33.24
CA CYS A 13 -8.89 -0.26 32.10
C CYS A 13 -9.07 0.79 30.99
N LEU A 14 -9.45 2.02 31.36
CA LEU A 14 -9.66 3.11 30.41
C LEU A 14 -8.36 3.49 29.67
N ILE A 15 -7.23 3.58 30.39
CA ILE A 15 -5.92 3.83 29.77
C ILE A 15 -5.56 2.72 28.78
N ARG A 16 -5.83 1.45 29.13
CA ARG A 16 -5.51 0.33 28.23
C ARG A 16 -6.38 0.34 26.97
N LEU A 17 -7.66 0.70 27.10
CA LEU A 17 -8.55 0.94 25.96
C LEU A 17 -8.08 2.09 25.08
N GLN A 18 -7.59 3.19 25.67
CA GLN A 18 -7.02 4.31 24.90
C GLN A 18 -5.76 3.87 24.14
N GLN A 19 -4.88 3.08 24.77
CA GLN A 19 -3.71 2.51 24.09
C GLN A 19 -4.11 1.61 22.92
N TYR A 20 -5.15 0.78 23.10
CA TYR A 20 -5.72 -0.03 22.02
C TYR A 20 -6.24 0.85 20.88
N GLU A 21 -7.03 1.88 21.17
CA GLU A 21 -7.58 2.78 20.16
C GLU A 21 -6.48 3.53 19.40
N CYS A 22 -5.46 4.04 20.10
CA CYS A 22 -4.31 4.69 19.47
C CYS A 22 -3.58 3.75 18.50
N LEU A 23 -3.37 2.49 18.90
CA LEU A 23 -2.74 1.50 18.04
C LEU A 23 -3.61 1.12 16.84
N ALA A 24 -4.92 0.99 17.04
CA ALA A 24 -5.89 0.71 15.99
C ALA A 24 -5.89 1.82 14.92
N LYS A 25 -5.88 3.09 15.35
CA LYS A 25 -5.75 4.26 14.45
C LYS A 25 -4.47 4.21 13.62
N ALA A 26 -3.35 3.90 14.27
CA ALA A 26 -2.07 3.76 13.58
C ALA A 26 -2.12 2.61 12.55
N LEU A 27 -2.75 1.50 12.89
CA LEU A 27 -2.83 0.33 12.01
C LEU A 27 -3.68 0.59 10.76
N VAL A 28 -4.89 1.13 10.95
CA VAL A 28 -5.80 1.48 9.84
C VAL A 28 -5.15 2.45 8.86
N THR A 29 -4.45 3.46 9.39
CA THR A 29 -3.79 4.46 8.54
C THR A 29 -2.54 3.91 7.86
N ALA A 30 -1.87 2.95 8.48
CA ALA A 30 -0.72 2.27 7.91
C ALA A 30 -1.10 1.19 6.89
N GLY A 31 -2.29 0.60 6.97
CA GLY A 31 -2.71 -0.52 6.13
C GLY A 31 -2.77 -0.21 4.64
N LYS A 32 -3.02 1.05 4.25
CA LYS A 32 -3.26 1.41 2.85
C LYS A 32 -2.54 2.68 2.40
N ILE A 33 -1.73 2.55 1.36
CA ILE A 33 -1.08 3.67 0.67
C ILE A 33 -1.58 3.72 -0.76
N GLU A 34 -2.38 4.73 -1.09
CA GLU A 34 -2.83 4.92 -2.47
C GLU A 34 -2.93 6.41 -2.83
N GLY A 35 -2.62 6.72 -4.09
CA GLY A 35 -2.69 8.08 -4.62
C GLY A 35 -1.67 8.37 -5.70
N PRO A 36 -1.75 9.55 -6.33
CA PRO A 36 -0.69 10.03 -7.21
C PRO A 36 0.55 10.33 -6.37
N VAL A 37 1.74 10.09 -6.95
CA VAL A 37 3.02 10.24 -6.24
C VAL A 37 3.18 11.66 -5.69
N SER A 38 2.77 12.68 -6.43
CA SER A 38 2.86 14.09 -5.98
C SER A 38 2.01 14.43 -4.74
N ALA A 39 0.90 13.70 -4.49
CA ALA A 39 -0.03 14.02 -3.41
C ALA A 39 -0.08 12.98 -2.29
N ILE A 40 0.71 11.91 -2.41
CA ILE A 40 0.60 10.74 -1.53
C ILE A 40 0.82 11.08 -0.06
N GLU A 41 1.75 11.98 0.25
CA GLU A 41 2.03 12.44 1.62
C GLU A 41 0.84 13.20 2.21
N ASN A 42 0.23 14.09 1.42
CA ASN A 42 -0.95 14.86 1.83
C ASN A 42 -2.17 13.96 2.07
N ILE A 43 -2.41 12.98 1.17
CA ILE A 43 -3.48 12.00 1.33
C ILE A 43 -3.27 11.19 2.61
N GLN A 44 -2.03 10.76 2.89
CA GLN A 44 -1.69 10.04 4.11
C GLN A 44 -1.89 10.90 5.37
N ALA A 45 -1.52 12.19 5.33
CA ALA A 45 -1.77 13.11 6.43
C ALA A 45 -3.27 13.30 6.71
N GLN A 46 -4.09 13.45 5.66
CA GLN A 46 -5.54 13.56 5.79
C GLN A 46 -6.17 12.29 6.37
N ARG A 47 -5.72 11.10 5.93
CA ARG A 47 -6.17 9.82 6.50
C ARG A 47 -5.85 9.72 8.00
N ARG A 48 -4.64 10.11 8.41
CA ARG A 48 -4.26 10.15 9.83
C ARG A 48 -5.13 11.12 10.62
N ALA A 49 -5.40 12.31 10.09
CA ALA A 49 -6.27 13.29 10.73
C ALA A 49 -7.73 12.79 10.85
N ALA A 50 -8.25 12.11 9.83
CA ALA A 50 -9.58 11.49 9.87
C ALA A 50 -9.64 10.37 10.90
N ALA A 51 -8.69 9.45 10.89
CA ALA A 51 -8.62 8.34 11.85
C ALA A 51 -8.48 8.84 13.30
N ALA A 52 -7.74 9.93 13.53
CA ALA A 52 -7.60 10.53 14.87
C ALA A 52 -8.96 10.90 15.50
N ARG A 53 -9.95 11.28 14.68
CA ARG A 53 -11.31 11.66 15.11
C ARG A 53 -12.26 10.48 15.26
N GLN A 54 -11.88 9.28 14.80
CA GLN A 54 -12.72 8.10 14.91
C GLN A 54 -12.69 7.54 16.33
N THR A 55 -13.84 7.02 16.76
CA THR A 55 -13.97 6.23 17.99
C THR A 55 -13.58 4.77 17.74
N LEU A 56 -13.27 4.03 18.81
CA LEU A 56 -13.02 2.58 18.73
C LEU A 56 -14.09 1.82 17.92
N GLY A 57 -15.37 2.15 18.10
CA GLY A 57 -16.46 1.49 17.35
C GLY A 57 -16.39 1.71 15.84
N GLN A 58 -16.01 2.91 15.40
CA GLN A 58 -15.84 3.22 13.97
C GLN A 58 -14.57 2.54 13.41
N LEU A 59 -13.51 2.48 14.20
CA LEU A 59 -12.24 1.86 13.81
C LEU A 59 -12.36 0.34 13.65
N VAL A 60 -13.19 -0.32 14.46
CA VAL A 60 -13.40 -1.77 14.36
C VAL A 60 -13.88 -2.17 12.97
N GLY A 61 -14.87 -1.44 12.41
CA GLY A 61 -15.33 -1.70 11.05
C GLY A 61 -14.22 -1.53 10.02
N THR A 62 -13.44 -0.45 10.12
CA THR A 62 -12.32 -0.24 9.18
C THR A 62 -11.21 -1.29 9.33
N LEU A 63 -10.92 -1.75 10.56
CA LEU A 63 -9.95 -2.81 10.82
C LEU A 63 -10.39 -4.15 10.21
N THR A 64 -11.67 -4.51 10.35
CA THR A 64 -12.20 -5.76 9.80
C THR A 64 -12.35 -5.71 8.29
N ASP A 65 -12.65 -4.55 7.72
CA ASP A 65 -12.85 -4.44 6.28
C ASP A 65 -11.52 -4.33 5.50
N ALA A 66 -10.51 -3.69 6.09
CA ALA A 66 -9.27 -3.32 5.38
C ALA A 66 -8.00 -3.96 5.93
N THR A 67 -7.97 -4.41 7.18
CA THR A 67 -6.73 -4.90 7.82
C THR A 67 -6.75 -6.39 8.08
N VAL A 68 -7.89 -6.98 8.44
CA VAL A 68 -8.02 -8.42 8.66
C VAL A 68 -8.98 -8.96 7.61
N VAL A 69 -8.45 -9.53 6.54
CA VAL A 69 -9.25 -9.97 5.40
C VAL A 69 -9.37 -11.50 5.37
N PRO A 70 -10.53 -12.05 4.97
CA PRO A 70 -10.64 -13.48 4.75
C PRO A 70 -9.79 -13.89 3.54
N VAL A 71 -9.17 -15.07 3.62
CA VAL A 71 -8.47 -15.66 2.47
C VAL A 71 -9.43 -15.74 1.28
N ARG A 72 -9.07 -15.08 0.17
CA ARG A 72 -9.85 -15.13 -1.07
C ARG A 72 -9.40 -16.33 -1.92
N PRO A 73 -10.32 -17.03 -2.62
CA PRO A 73 -9.93 -18.01 -3.62
C PRO A 73 -9.16 -17.32 -4.75
N GLU A 74 -8.10 -17.97 -5.25
CA GLU A 74 -7.12 -17.45 -6.23
C GLU A 74 -7.72 -16.92 -7.54
N SER A 75 -8.99 -17.22 -7.83
CA SER A 75 -9.68 -16.91 -9.09
C SER A 75 -10.50 -15.60 -9.09
N ALA A 76 -10.44 -14.79 -8.03
CA ALA A 76 -11.02 -13.45 -8.07
C ALA A 76 -10.05 -12.46 -8.72
N SER A 77 -9.94 -12.48 -10.06
CA SER A 77 -9.30 -11.39 -10.79
C SER A 77 -10.03 -10.09 -10.44
N SER A 78 -9.36 -9.20 -9.73
CA SER A 78 -9.92 -7.94 -9.27
C SER A 78 -10.34 -7.07 -10.45
N ALA A 79 -11.57 -6.55 -10.43
CA ALA A 79 -12.08 -5.53 -11.35
C ALA A 79 -11.35 -4.17 -11.27
N GLU A 80 -10.10 -4.16 -10.78
CA GLU A 80 -9.28 -2.97 -10.50
C GLU A 80 -8.48 -2.50 -11.71
N ASP A 81 -8.32 -3.32 -12.76
CA ASP A 81 -7.63 -2.94 -14.01
C ASP A 81 -8.25 -1.70 -14.68
N SER A 82 -9.55 -1.46 -14.46
CA SER A 82 -10.28 -0.29 -14.95
C SER A 82 -9.88 1.02 -14.25
N LYS A 83 -9.47 0.99 -12.97
CA LYS A 83 -9.14 2.21 -12.20
C LYS A 83 -7.87 2.89 -12.69
N PHE A 84 -7.00 2.15 -13.37
CA PHE A 84 -5.68 2.62 -13.81
C PHE A 84 -5.62 2.91 -15.31
N ALA A 85 -6.71 2.66 -16.06
CA ALA A 85 -6.74 2.72 -17.51
C ALA A 85 -6.55 4.14 -18.11
N ASN A 86 -6.58 5.20 -17.30
CA ASN A 86 -6.48 6.60 -17.75
C ASN A 86 -5.70 7.50 -16.78
N LEU A 87 -4.60 7.00 -16.22
CA LEU A 87 -3.76 7.83 -15.35
C LEU A 87 -2.87 8.78 -16.15
N THR A 88 -2.92 10.07 -15.81
CA THR A 88 -2.04 11.12 -16.36
C THR A 88 -0.79 11.38 -15.52
N GLU A 89 -0.72 10.80 -14.32
CA GLU A 89 0.41 10.89 -13.39
C GLU A 89 0.73 9.51 -12.82
N ALA A 90 1.98 9.29 -12.40
CA ALA A 90 2.39 8.10 -11.67
C ALA A 90 1.52 7.91 -10.42
N TRP A 91 0.92 6.72 -10.31
CA TRP A 91 0.04 6.35 -9.22
C TRP A 91 0.60 5.16 -8.46
N VAL A 92 0.46 5.20 -7.14
CA VAL A 92 0.90 4.12 -6.25
C VAL A 92 -0.32 3.54 -5.57
N HIS A 93 -0.39 2.22 -5.47
CA HIS A 93 -1.33 1.51 -4.63
C HIS A 93 -0.60 0.37 -3.92
N MET A 94 -0.65 0.37 -2.59
CA MET A 94 -0.11 -0.66 -1.71
C MET A 94 -1.12 -0.94 -0.61
N ASP A 95 -1.46 -2.21 -0.43
CA ASP A 95 -2.32 -2.72 0.63
C ASP A 95 -1.52 -3.67 1.53
N PHE A 96 -1.65 -3.49 2.84
CA PHE A 96 -1.03 -4.32 3.87
C PHE A 96 -2.14 -4.85 4.78
N SER A 97 -2.54 -6.08 4.51
CA SER A 97 -3.58 -6.78 5.24
C SER A 97 -3.10 -8.13 5.79
N LEU A 98 -3.82 -8.63 6.77
CA LEU A 98 -3.62 -9.92 7.42
C LEU A 98 -4.69 -10.88 6.89
N GLU A 99 -4.24 -11.88 6.16
CA GLU A 99 -5.12 -12.94 5.70
C GLU A 99 -5.38 -13.95 6.81
N VAL A 100 -6.66 -14.22 7.07
CA VAL A 100 -7.11 -15.18 8.07
C VAL A 100 -8.20 -16.08 7.49
N GLY A 101 -8.31 -17.32 8.00
CA GLY A 101 -9.40 -18.21 7.61
C GLY A 101 -10.78 -17.63 7.98
N GLY A 102 -11.83 -17.96 7.22
CA GLY A 102 -13.17 -17.37 7.38
C GLY A 102 -13.76 -17.48 8.78
N ASP A 103 -13.60 -18.64 9.45
CA ASP A 103 -14.06 -18.84 10.82
C ASP A 103 -13.32 -17.91 11.80
N LYS A 104 -12.01 -17.75 11.60
CA LYS A 104 -11.17 -16.87 12.40
C LYS A 104 -11.49 -15.40 12.17
N HIS A 105 -11.81 -15.01 10.93
CA HIS A 105 -12.29 -13.66 10.62
C HIS A 105 -13.56 -13.33 11.41
N THR A 106 -14.57 -14.20 11.33
CA THR A 106 -15.84 -14.03 12.04
C THR A 106 -15.64 -13.96 13.56
N GLN A 107 -14.73 -14.78 14.10
CA GLN A 107 -14.33 -14.73 15.49
C GLN A 107 -13.72 -13.36 15.84
N ILE A 108 -12.78 -12.85 15.04
CA ILE A 108 -12.14 -11.54 15.28
C ILE A 108 -13.18 -10.41 15.27
N VAL A 109 -14.09 -10.38 14.29
CA VAL A 109 -15.17 -9.38 14.21
C VAL A 109 -16.04 -9.40 15.49
N THR A 110 -16.38 -10.60 15.96
CA THR A 110 -17.17 -10.79 17.19
C THR A 110 -16.43 -10.28 18.41
N GLU A 111 -15.15 -10.63 18.55
CA GLU A 111 -14.32 -10.21 19.68
C GLU A 111 -14.07 -8.69 19.70
N LEU A 112 -13.92 -8.06 18.54
CA LEU A 112 -13.81 -6.60 18.44
C LEU A 112 -15.11 -5.90 18.83
N SER A 113 -16.26 -6.45 18.44
CA SER A 113 -17.57 -5.94 18.86
C SER A 113 -17.74 -6.01 20.38
N ARG A 114 -17.32 -7.13 21.00
CA ARG A 114 -17.31 -7.28 22.47
C ARG A 114 -16.41 -6.25 23.16
N LEU A 115 -15.29 -5.88 22.56
CA LEU A 115 -14.40 -4.84 23.10
C LEU A 115 -15.07 -3.45 23.09
N VAL A 116 -15.84 -3.13 22.05
CA VAL A 116 -16.62 -1.88 21.96
C VAL A 116 -17.72 -1.86 23.04
N GLU A 117 -18.44 -2.96 23.21
CA GLU A 117 -19.44 -3.11 24.27
C GLU A 117 -18.82 -2.98 25.68
N LEU A 118 -17.65 -3.60 25.90
CA LEU A 118 -16.93 -3.49 27.16
C LEU A 118 -16.54 -2.03 27.45
N ARG A 119 -15.99 -1.32 26.46
CA ARG A 119 -15.69 0.11 26.58
C ARG A 119 -16.94 0.91 26.95
N ASN A 120 -18.06 0.67 26.28
CA ASN A 120 -19.30 1.40 26.54
C ASN A 120 -19.86 1.11 27.93
N ARG A 121 -19.83 -0.14 28.40
CA ARG A 121 -20.22 -0.48 29.77
C ARG A 121 -19.34 0.22 30.81
N LEU A 122 -18.02 0.15 30.66
CA LEU A 122 -17.08 0.77 31.61
C LEU A 122 -17.22 2.30 31.68
N VAL A 123 -17.59 2.95 30.57
CA VAL A 123 -17.70 4.41 30.51
C VAL A 123 -19.10 4.89 30.91
N HIS A 124 -20.16 4.20 30.48
CA HIS A 124 -21.53 4.72 30.58
C HIS A 124 -22.42 3.99 31.59
N HIS A 125 -22.19 2.71 31.83
CA HIS A 125 -23.07 1.88 32.68
C HIS A 125 -22.41 1.45 34.00
N PHE A 126 -21.11 1.67 34.17
CA PHE A 126 -20.35 1.15 35.31
C PHE A 126 -20.95 1.46 36.70
N ILE A 127 -21.42 2.69 36.92
CA ILE A 127 -22.03 3.10 38.20
C ILE A 127 -23.46 2.58 38.36
N GLN A 128 -24.14 2.25 37.26
CA GLN A 128 -25.47 1.63 37.28
C GLN A 128 -25.35 0.13 37.59
N ASP A 129 -24.30 -0.52 37.09
CA ASP A 129 -24.02 -1.94 37.27
C ASP A 129 -23.45 -2.25 38.66
N HIS A 130 -22.78 -1.28 39.30
CA HIS A 130 -22.10 -1.49 40.58
C HIS A 130 -22.34 -0.34 41.55
N ASP A 131 -22.96 -0.65 42.70
CA ASP A 131 -23.07 0.30 43.81
C ASP A 131 -21.75 0.39 44.58
N ILE A 132 -20.90 1.32 44.16
CA ILE A 132 -19.59 1.59 44.76
C ILE A 132 -19.65 2.27 46.14
N TRP A 133 -20.85 2.53 46.67
CA TRP A 133 -21.04 3.04 48.03
C TRP A 133 -21.17 1.91 49.05
N THR A 134 -21.33 0.67 48.59
CA THR A 134 -21.35 -0.53 49.43
C THR A 134 -20.03 -1.29 49.36
N GLU A 135 -19.67 -1.99 50.43
CA GLU A 135 -18.48 -2.85 50.45
C GLU A 135 -18.60 -4.00 49.43
N GLN A 136 -19.75 -4.67 49.40
CA GLN A 136 -20.01 -5.76 48.46
C GLN A 136 -19.99 -5.28 47.00
N GLY A 137 -20.57 -4.11 46.71
CA GLY A 137 -20.51 -3.52 45.37
C GLY A 137 -19.09 -3.15 44.96
N CYS A 138 -18.27 -2.63 45.89
CA CYS A 138 -16.85 -2.39 45.63
C CYS A 138 -16.05 -3.68 45.35
N LEU A 139 -16.30 -4.76 46.10
CA LEU A 139 -15.61 -6.04 45.89
C LEU A 139 -15.99 -6.64 44.52
N SER A 140 -17.27 -6.63 44.19
CA SER A 140 -17.77 -7.09 42.89
C SER A 140 -17.18 -6.28 41.73
N ALA A 141 -17.19 -4.95 41.85
CA ALA A 141 -16.64 -4.04 40.84
C ALA A 141 -15.13 -4.26 40.62
N GLN A 142 -14.35 -4.44 41.68
CA GLN A 142 -12.91 -4.72 41.57
C GLN A 142 -12.65 -6.02 40.80
N ALA A 143 -13.38 -7.11 41.12
CA ALA A 143 -13.22 -8.39 40.44
C ALA A 143 -13.60 -8.29 38.95
N GLN A 144 -14.68 -7.56 38.63
CA GLN A 144 -15.07 -7.32 37.25
C GLN A 144 -14.06 -6.46 36.49
N LEU A 145 -13.48 -5.44 37.13
CA LEU A 145 -12.45 -4.60 36.51
C LEU A 145 -11.15 -5.36 36.25
N ASP A 146 -10.76 -6.30 37.11
CA ASP A 146 -9.60 -7.16 36.86
C ASP A 146 -9.82 -8.06 35.63
N ARG A 147 -10.97 -8.75 35.55
CA ARG A 147 -11.32 -9.56 34.36
C ARG A 147 -11.40 -8.69 33.10
N SER A 148 -11.98 -7.50 33.21
CA SER A 148 -12.08 -6.57 32.10
C SER A 148 -10.69 -6.15 31.62
N PHE A 149 -9.77 -5.84 32.55
CA PHE A 149 -8.40 -5.48 32.22
C PHE A 149 -7.68 -6.61 31.47
N GLU A 150 -7.77 -7.85 31.95
CA GLU A 150 -7.15 -9.01 31.31
C GLU A 150 -7.66 -9.19 29.87
N GLN A 151 -8.97 -9.05 29.65
CA GLN A 151 -9.56 -9.11 28.31
C GLN A 151 -9.04 -8.00 27.38
N ILE A 152 -9.00 -6.75 27.87
CA ILE A 152 -8.49 -5.63 27.08
C ILE A 152 -7.00 -5.82 26.78
N ASP A 153 -6.22 -6.28 27.76
CA ASP A 153 -4.78 -6.50 27.61
C ASP A 153 -4.47 -7.56 26.57
N GLN A 154 -5.17 -8.69 26.62
CA GLN A 154 -5.02 -9.77 25.64
C GLN A 154 -5.28 -9.25 24.22
N ARG A 155 -6.40 -8.54 24.01
CA ARG A 155 -6.74 -7.95 22.71
C ARG A 155 -5.69 -6.94 22.26
N TYR A 156 -5.16 -6.12 23.18
CA TYR A 156 -4.09 -5.19 22.86
C TYR A 156 -2.82 -5.90 22.39
N GLN A 157 -2.41 -7.00 23.03
CA GLN A 157 -1.22 -7.74 22.60
C GLN A 157 -1.40 -8.38 21.22
N GLU A 158 -2.60 -8.87 20.91
CA GLU A 158 -2.94 -9.37 19.58
C GLU A 158 -2.82 -8.26 18.52
N LEU A 159 -3.44 -7.10 18.76
CA LEU A 159 -3.34 -5.94 17.87
C LEU A 159 -1.89 -5.45 17.71
N ARG A 160 -1.09 -5.52 18.78
CA ARG A 160 0.35 -5.19 18.74
C ARG A 160 1.13 -6.15 17.86
N THR A 161 0.83 -7.43 17.93
CA THR A 161 1.43 -8.45 17.07
C THR A 161 1.10 -8.18 15.60
N TRP A 162 -0.15 -7.80 15.30
CA TRP A 162 -0.57 -7.41 13.96
C TRP A 162 0.20 -6.19 13.44
N ALA A 163 0.33 -5.14 14.27
CA ALA A 163 1.09 -3.96 13.93
C ALA A 163 2.56 -4.27 13.64
N GLN A 164 3.18 -5.15 14.42
CA GLN A 164 4.55 -5.60 14.19
C GLN A 164 4.70 -6.34 12.85
N SER A 165 3.74 -7.20 12.49
CA SER A 165 3.74 -7.89 11.19
C SER A 165 3.66 -6.93 10.02
N ILE A 166 2.77 -5.92 10.09
CA ILE A 166 2.65 -4.89 9.04
C ILE A 166 3.91 -4.04 8.95
N ILE A 167 4.52 -3.64 10.08
CA ILE A 167 5.79 -2.90 10.07
C ILE A 167 6.90 -3.72 9.42
N ALA A 168 7.01 -5.01 9.76
CA ALA A 168 8.01 -5.89 9.16
C ALA A 168 7.79 -6.09 7.65
N ALA A 169 6.53 -6.21 7.21
CA ALA A 169 6.20 -6.27 5.77
C ALA A 169 6.63 -5.00 5.04
N LYS A 170 6.33 -3.83 5.60
CA LYS A 170 6.76 -2.53 5.05
C LYS A 170 8.27 -2.39 4.97
N GLN A 171 8.99 -2.81 6.00
CA GLN A 171 10.46 -2.78 6.01
C GLN A 171 11.05 -3.68 4.92
N ARG A 172 10.50 -4.88 4.72
CA ARG A 172 10.92 -5.78 3.63
C ARG A 172 10.62 -5.17 2.26
N LEU A 173 9.44 -4.58 2.09
CA LEU A 173 9.09 -3.89 0.83
C LEU A 173 10.02 -2.70 0.57
N ALA A 174 10.30 -1.88 1.57
CA ALA A 174 11.23 -0.75 1.44
C ALA A 174 12.64 -1.22 1.08
N ALA A 175 13.13 -2.30 1.71
CA ALA A 175 14.42 -2.90 1.37
C ALA A 175 14.43 -3.43 -0.07
N PHE A 176 13.35 -4.08 -0.52
CA PHE A 176 13.21 -4.54 -1.90
C PHE A 176 13.16 -3.37 -2.89
N ALA A 177 12.42 -2.30 -2.57
CA ALA A 177 12.29 -1.12 -3.41
C ALA A 177 13.63 -0.39 -3.63
N ALA A 178 14.57 -0.52 -2.69
CA ALA A 178 15.92 0.02 -2.82
C ALA A 178 16.85 -0.84 -3.70
N THR A 179 16.40 -2.00 -4.18
CA THR A 179 17.23 -2.89 -5.01
C THR A 179 17.20 -2.52 -6.49
N LYS A 180 18.27 -2.88 -7.20
CA LYS A 180 18.32 -2.75 -8.67
C LYS A 180 17.29 -3.62 -9.38
N VAL A 181 16.86 -4.73 -8.76
CA VAL A 181 15.81 -5.60 -9.30
C VAL A 181 14.48 -4.84 -9.40
N PHE A 182 14.10 -4.12 -8.34
CA PHE A 182 12.88 -3.33 -8.35
C PHE A 182 12.95 -2.15 -9.32
N ASP A 183 14.09 -1.44 -9.35
CA ASP A 183 14.35 -0.39 -10.34
C ASP A 183 14.17 -0.93 -11.78
N ASN A 184 14.79 -2.06 -12.11
CA ASN A 184 14.62 -2.70 -13.41
C ASN A 184 13.16 -3.09 -13.69
N LEU A 185 12.43 -3.60 -12.70
CA LEU A 185 11.02 -3.97 -12.84
C LEU A 185 10.13 -2.77 -13.18
N ILE A 186 10.34 -1.62 -12.52
CA ILE A 186 9.63 -0.36 -12.85
C ILE A 186 9.82 0.01 -14.33
N HIS A 187 10.99 -0.32 -14.87
CA HIS A 187 11.34 -0.02 -16.26
C HIS A 187 10.98 -1.12 -17.26
N GLY A 188 10.25 -2.14 -16.84
CA GLY A 188 9.76 -3.24 -17.68
C GLY A 188 10.78 -4.36 -17.90
N ILE A 189 11.82 -4.47 -17.06
CA ILE A 189 12.83 -5.53 -17.14
C ILE A 189 12.60 -6.53 -15.99
N GLY A 190 12.24 -7.75 -16.35
CA GLY A 190 11.99 -8.85 -15.44
C GLY A 190 13.26 -9.32 -14.70
N PRO A 191 13.10 -10.07 -13.59
CA PRO A 191 14.24 -10.60 -12.82
C PRO A 191 15.15 -11.55 -13.61
N ASP A 192 14.63 -12.20 -14.65
CA ASP A 192 15.33 -13.06 -15.59
C ASP A 192 15.98 -12.30 -16.76
N GLY A 193 15.79 -10.98 -16.82
CA GLY A 193 16.25 -10.12 -17.90
C GLY A 193 15.30 -10.04 -19.10
N ALA A 194 14.15 -10.72 -19.07
CA ALA A 194 13.13 -10.56 -20.10
C ALA A 194 12.53 -9.15 -20.04
N VAL A 195 12.17 -8.58 -21.19
CA VAL A 195 11.64 -7.21 -21.27
C VAL A 195 10.18 -7.25 -21.68
N ASP A 196 9.30 -6.65 -20.88
CA ASP A 196 7.97 -6.28 -21.33
C ASP A 196 8.08 -5.01 -22.17
N TRP A 197 8.26 -5.21 -23.48
CA TRP A 197 8.47 -4.12 -24.41
C TRP A 197 7.34 -3.10 -24.43
N SER A 198 6.09 -3.54 -24.25
CA SER A 198 4.91 -2.68 -24.37
C SER A 198 4.86 -1.59 -23.29
N GLY A 199 5.25 -1.96 -22.07
CA GLY A 199 5.33 -1.07 -20.90
C GLY A 199 6.74 -0.55 -20.59
N SER A 200 7.78 -1.02 -21.28
CA SER A 200 9.16 -0.63 -20.97
C SER A 200 9.43 0.86 -21.18
N THR A 201 10.20 1.47 -20.27
CA THR A 201 10.51 2.90 -20.34
C THR A 201 11.24 3.29 -21.63
N ILE A 202 12.10 2.42 -22.16
CA ILE A 202 12.83 2.70 -23.41
C ILE A 202 11.90 2.83 -24.62
N VAL A 203 10.80 2.05 -24.67
CA VAL A 203 9.80 2.15 -25.73
C VAL A 203 8.95 3.40 -25.56
N LEU A 204 8.57 3.74 -24.33
CA LEU A 204 7.84 4.99 -24.04
C LEU A 204 8.64 6.23 -24.45
N LEU A 205 9.94 6.25 -24.12
CA LEU A 205 10.86 7.32 -24.51
C LEU A 205 11.02 7.42 -26.05
N LEU A 206 11.04 6.29 -26.76
CA LEU A 206 11.07 6.28 -28.23
C LEU A 206 9.77 6.83 -28.83
N ARG A 207 8.61 6.50 -28.26
CA ARG A 207 7.30 7.05 -28.68
C ARG A 207 7.20 8.55 -28.41
N GLU A 208 7.71 9.01 -27.27
CA GLU A 208 7.77 10.45 -26.96
C GLU A 208 8.67 11.19 -27.94
N ALA A 209 9.85 10.64 -28.24
CA ALA A 209 10.75 11.20 -29.24
C ALA A 209 10.12 11.21 -30.64
N GLU A 210 9.38 10.16 -31.01
CA GLU A 210 8.61 10.12 -32.25
C GLU A 210 7.57 11.25 -32.29
N ALA A 211 6.77 11.41 -31.24
CA ALA A 211 5.77 12.47 -31.15
C ALA A 211 6.38 13.88 -31.28
N ARG A 212 7.63 14.07 -30.81
CA ARG A 212 8.34 15.35 -30.86
C ARG A 212 9.00 15.63 -32.22
N PHE A 213 9.51 14.62 -32.90
CA PHE A 213 10.37 14.80 -34.10
C PHE A 213 9.80 14.23 -35.40
N ALA A 214 8.67 13.52 -35.38
CA ALA A 214 8.13 12.88 -36.56
C ALA A 214 7.84 13.89 -37.68
N ARG A 215 8.31 13.56 -38.89
CA ARG A 215 8.00 14.27 -40.13
C ARG A 215 7.29 13.30 -41.05
N ASN A 216 6.05 13.63 -41.43
CA ASN A 216 5.18 12.75 -42.22
C ASN A 216 5.02 11.35 -41.57
N GLY A 217 4.89 11.30 -40.25
CA GLY A 217 4.72 10.07 -39.48
C GLY A 217 6.01 9.28 -39.22
N TRP A 218 7.19 9.73 -39.68
CA TRP A 218 8.45 9.04 -39.44
C TRP A 218 9.43 9.90 -38.65
N ALA A 219 10.04 9.36 -37.62
CA ALA A 219 11.07 10.01 -36.83
C ALA A 219 12.46 9.46 -37.15
N LEU A 220 13.47 10.33 -37.11
CA LEU A 220 14.86 9.94 -37.31
C LEU A 220 15.38 9.28 -36.03
N LEU A 221 15.87 8.04 -36.13
CA LEU A 221 16.39 7.34 -34.96
C LEU A 221 17.51 8.12 -34.27
N ALA A 222 18.39 8.76 -35.05
CA ALA A 222 19.51 9.55 -34.50
C ALA A 222 19.07 10.76 -33.66
N ASP A 223 17.92 11.36 -33.95
CA ASP A 223 17.40 12.50 -33.17
C ASP A 223 16.72 11.99 -31.89
N ALA A 224 15.98 10.89 -31.98
CA ALA A 224 15.41 10.22 -30.82
C ALA A 224 16.48 9.75 -29.83
N THR A 225 17.55 9.11 -30.31
CA THR A 225 18.62 8.63 -29.42
C THR A 225 19.37 9.77 -28.74
N LYS A 226 19.61 10.90 -29.45
CA LYS A 226 20.21 12.09 -28.85
C LYS A 226 19.33 12.68 -27.75
N LEU A 227 18.02 12.75 -27.97
CA LEU A 227 17.08 13.22 -26.97
C LEU A 227 17.13 12.34 -25.72
N ILE A 228 17.01 11.03 -25.90
CA ILE A 228 16.99 10.07 -24.79
C ILE A 228 18.31 10.11 -24.01
N GLN A 229 19.45 10.20 -24.70
CA GLN A 229 20.76 10.33 -24.04
C GLN A 229 20.89 11.62 -23.23
N ALA A 230 20.24 12.71 -23.65
CA ALA A 230 20.28 13.99 -22.94
C ALA A 230 19.32 14.04 -21.75
N GLU A 231 18.09 13.55 -21.90
CA GLU A 231 17.03 13.66 -20.88
C GLU A 231 16.98 12.42 -19.95
N SER A 232 17.52 11.28 -20.37
CA SER A 232 17.39 9.98 -19.70
C SER A 232 18.61 9.07 -19.95
N PRO A 233 19.82 9.48 -19.54
CA PRO A 233 21.08 8.80 -19.90
C PRO A 233 21.18 7.35 -19.41
N ASP A 234 20.44 6.99 -18.35
CA ASP A 234 20.42 5.64 -17.79
C ASP A 234 19.63 4.63 -18.64
N HIS A 235 18.89 5.09 -19.66
CA HIS A 235 18.12 4.23 -20.57
C HIS A 235 18.90 3.96 -21.87
N THR A 236 19.83 3.02 -21.77
CA THR A 236 20.63 2.53 -22.92
C THR A 236 20.10 1.19 -23.44
N PRO A 237 20.35 0.83 -24.71
CA PRO A 237 20.00 -0.49 -25.24
C PRO A 237 20.49 -1.65 -24.36
N GLN A 238 21.71 -1.52 -23.80
CA GLN A 238 22.35 -2.56 -23.00
C GLN A 238 21.58 -2.88 -21.73
N ARG A 239 20.93 -1.88 -21.12
CA ARG A 239 20.07 -2.08 -19.94
C ARG A 239 18.91 -3.03 -20.23
N TYR A 240 18.47 -3.09 -21.49
CA TYR A 240 17.36 -3.92 -21.98
C TYR A 240 17.85 -5.14 -22.79
N GLY A 241 19.10 -5.56 -22.60
CA GLY A 241 19.67 -6.74 -23.28
C GLY A 241 19.99 -6.53 -24.77
N CYS A 242 19.90 -5.30 -25.27
CA CYS A 242 20.18 -4.96 -26.67
C CYS A 242 21.55 -4.31 -26.84
N GLN A 243 22.22 -4.54 -27.97
CA GLN A 243 23.51 -3.89 -28.27
C GLN A 243 23.34 -2.52 -28.93
N THR A 244 22.23 -2.32 -29.65
CA THR A 244 21.99 -1.09 -30.41
C THR A 244 20.53 -0.65 -30.35
N TRP A 245 20.28 0.65 -30.54
CA TRP A 245 18.93 1.19 -30.64
C TRP A 245 18.09 0.58 -31.77
N ARG A 246 18.74 0.20 -32.87
CA ARG A 246 18.07 -0.53 -33.95
C ARG A 246 17.59 -1.92 -33.50
N GLN A 247 18.37 -2.60 -32.64
CA GLN A 247 17.97 -3.87 -32.07
C GLN A 247 16.75 -3.69 -31.16
N VAL A 248 16.69 -2.62 -30.35
CA VAL A 248 15.51 -2.30 -29.52
C VAL A 248 14.24 -2.17 -30.38
N LEU A 249 14.29 -1.43 -31.50
CA LEU A 249 13.14 -1.32 -32.41
C LEU A 249 12.72 -2.66 -33.02
N HIS A 250 13.67 -3.57 -33.24
CA HIS A 250 13.42 -4.88 -33.80
C HIS A 250 12.83 -5.85 -32.77
N GLU A 251 13.49 -6.02 -31.63
CA GLU A 251 13.10 -6.93 -30.55
C GLU A 251 11.76 -6.53 -29.93
N SER A 252 11.47 -5.22 -29.84
CA SER A 252 10.16 -4.77 -29.35
C SER A 252 9.01 -5.14 -30.27
N GLY A 253 9.21 -5.21 -31.58
CA GLY A 253 8.14 -5.49 -32.55
C GLY A 253 7.05 -4.41 -32.66
N LEU A 254 7.20 -3.29 -31.93
CA LEU A 254 6.20 -2.21 -31.81
C LEU A 254 6.39 -1.08 -32.82
N PHE A 255 7.47 -1.13 -33.62
CA PHE A 255 7.81 -0.09 -34.57
C PHE A 255 8.01 -0.64 -35.98
N SER A 256 7.65 0.17 -36.96
CA SER A 256 8.03 0.01 -38.37
C SER A 256 9.37 0.71 -38.60
N ILE A 257 10.25 0.11 -39.40
CA ILE A 257 11.62 0.60 -39.64
C ILE A 257 11.82 0.82 -41.13
N ARG A 258 12.26 2.02 -41.54
CA ARG A 258 12.64 2.35 -42.91
C ARG A 258 14.10 2.76 -42.96
N LYS A 259 14.85 2.21 -43.91
CA LYS A 259 16.25 2.58 -44.16
C LYS A 259 16.33 3.46 -45.39
N GLU A 260 17.08 4.55 -45.28
CA GLU A 260 17.39 5.42 -46.40
C GLU A 260 18.92 5.41 -46.61
N VAL A 261 19.33 4.96 -47.79
CA VAL A 261 20.74 4.87 -48.16
C VAL A 261 21.16 6.21 -48.74
N ILE A 262 22.00 6.94 -48.03
CA ILE A 262 22.66 8.11 -48.61
C ILE A 262 23.89 7.60 -49.36
N GLY A 263 23.93 7.76 -50.68
CA GLY A 263 25.10 7.40 -51.48
C GLY A 263 26.40 8.04 -50.95
N ASN A 264 27.55 7.45 -51.29
CA ASN A 264 28.92 7.85 -50.92
C ASN A 264 29.39 7.44 -49.52
N GLY A 265 29.27 6.15 -49.16
CA GLY A 265 29.97 5.57 -48.00
C GLY A 265 29.51 6.07 -46.63
N ARG A 266 28.41 6.81 -46.56
CA ARG A 266 27.81 7.29 -45.30
C ARG A 266 26.93 6.20 -44.67
N PRO A 267 26.82 6.15 -43.33
CA PRO A 267 25.94 5.21 -42.66
C PRO A 267 24.48 5.43 -43.08
N ASN A 268 23.74 4.34 -43.25
CA ASN A 268 22.31 4.39 -43.58
C ASN A 268 21.53 5.19 -42.53
N ILE A 269 20.64 6.05 -43.01
CA ILE A 269 19.67 6.71 -42.13
C ILE A 269 18.59 5.70 -41.75
N ILE A 270 18.26 5.65 -40.47
CA ILE A 270 17.18 4.82 -39.93
C ILE A 270 16.04 5.74 -39.51
N TRP A 271 14.88 5.50 -40.10
CA TRP A 271 13.61 6.09 -39.73
C TRP A 271 12.76 5.05 -39.01
N PHE A 272 11.97 5.48 -38.03
CA PHE A 272 11.01 4.62 -37.34
C PHE A 272 9.66 5.31 -37.16
N GLN A 273 8.62 4.50 -36.99
CA GLN A 273 7.25 4.92 -36.72
C GLN A 273 6.56 3.86 -35.84
N SER A 274 5.77 4.25 -34.86
CA SER A 274 4.96 3.34 -34.05
C SER A 274 3.94 2.58 -34.90
N ARG A 275 3.73 1.30 -34.62
CA ARG A 275 2.69 0.47 -35.25
C ARG A 275 1.32 0.69 -34.64
#